data_AF-A0A7C4YUJ7-F1
#
_entry.id   AF-A0A7C4YUJ7-F1
#
_cell.length_a   1.000
_cell.length_b   1.000
_cell.length_c   1.000
_cell.angle_alpha   90.00
_cell.angle_beta   90.00
_cell.angle_gamma   90.00
#
_symmetry.space_group_name_H-M   'P 1'
#
loop_
_entity.id
_entity.type
_entity.pdbx_description
1 polymer ?
#
loop_
_entity_poly.entity_id
_entity_poly.type
_entity_poly.pdbx_seq_one_letter_code
_entity_poly.pdbx_strand_id
1 'polypeptide(L)'
;MVGERNRPSAQRGRRASIRPDVEQMNRATKRLYLHRRLDEVESQIQTSLFRYLNSLFSAGPHWLSRRQELWEDVMDLHYLEASRRAILQSLADLNMPAFSAHRPPDSTDADDD
;
A
#
# COMPACT_ATOMS: atom_id res chain seq x y z
N MET A 1 -26.70 -47.01 -20.16
CA MET A 1 -25.66 -46.99 -19.12
C MET A 1 -24.33 -46.57 -19.74
N VAL A 2 -23.94 -45.28 -19.67
CA VAL A 2 -22.53 -44.84 -19.75
C VAL A 2 -22.42 -43.46 -19.08
N GLY A 3 -21.89 -43.46 -17.86
CA GLY A 3 -21.00 -42.45 -17.28
C GLY A 3 -21.37 -40.97 -17.35
N GLU A 4 -22.20 -40.51 -16.42
CA GLU A 4 -22.22 -39.11 -16.01
C GLU A 4 -20.82 -38.71 -15.51
N ARG A 5 -20.15 -37.83 -16.26
CA ARG A 5 -18.88 -37.22 -15.84
C ARG A 5 -19.16 -36.22 -14.73
N ASN A 6 -19.12 -36.73 -13.52
CA ASN A 6 -19.04 -35.99 -12.27
C ASN A 6 -17.80 -35.09 -12.33
N ARG A 7 -17.97 -33.84 -12.78
CA ARG A 7 -16.94 -32.81 -12.62
C ARG A 7 -16.97 -32.39 -11.17
N PRO A 8 -15.91 -32.60 -10.38
CA PRO A 8 -15.86 -32.00 -9.06
C PRO A 8 -15.83 -30.49 -9.28
N SER A 9 -16.91 -29.83 -8.87
CA SER A 9 -17.01 -28.41 -8.65
C SER A 9 -15.83 -28.01 -7.77
N ALA A 10 -14.72 -27.61 -8.40
CA ALA A 10 -13.57 -27.07 -7.70
C ALA A 10 -14.09 -25.84 -6.98
N GLN A 11 -14.36 -26.06 -5.70
CA GLN A 11 -14.68 -25.11 -4.67
C GLN A 11 -13.51 -24.13 -4.70
N ARG A 12 -13.64 -23.12 -5.57
CA ARG A 12 -12.72 -22.02 -5.71
C ARG A 12 -12.85 -21.29 -4.40
N GLY A 13 -12.08 -21.76 -3.43
CA GLY A 13 -12.00 -21.23 -2.10
C GLY A 13 -11.87 -19.74 -2.28
N ARG A 14 -12.94 -19.02 -1.94
CA ARG A 14 -12.88 -17.61 -1.66
C ARG A 14 -11.86 -17.52 -0.53
N ARG A 15 -10.58 -17.37 -0.90
CA ARG A 15 -9.65 -16.62 -0.09
C ARG A 15 -10.29 -15.24 -0.03
N ALA A 16 -11.23 -15.09 0.89
CA ALA A 16 -11.53 -13.80 1.47
C ALA A 16 -10.14 -13.27 1.80
N SER A 17 -9.70 -12.25 1.08
CA SER A 17 -8.49 -11.55 1.40
C SER A 17 -8.77 -10.95 2.77
N ILE A 18 -8.41 -11.69 3.82
CA ILE A 18 -8.37 -11.20 5.19
C ILE A 18 -7.28 -10.14 5.14
N ARG A 19 -7.64 -8.94 4.66
CA ARG A 19 -6.84 -7.75 4.88
C ARG A 19 -6.83 -7.61 6.39
N PRO A 20 -5.69 -7.83 7.05
CA PRO A 20 -5.65 -7.68 8.48
C PRO A 20 -6.13 -6.27 8.83
N ASP A 21 -7.00 -6.15 9.82
CA ASP A 21 -7.42 -4.84 10.30
C ASP A 21 -6.20 -4.15 10.93
N VAL A 22 -5.54 -3.32 10.13
CA VAL A 22 -4.26 -2.66 10.46
C VAL A 22 -4.44 -1.69 11.64
N GLU A 23 -5.67 -1.25 11.91
CA GLU A 23 -5.99 -0.36 13.02
C GLU A 23 -5.99 -1.09 14.36
N GLN A 24 -6.37 -2.37 14.38
CA GLN A 24 -6.40 -3.20 15.58
C GLN A 24 -5.05 -3.84 15.92
N MET A 25 -4.03 -3.69 15.06
CA MET A 25 -2.70 -4.25 15.30
C MET A 25 -1.92 -3.49 16.38
N ASN A 26 -1.24 -4.23 17.26
CA ASN A 26 -0.23 -3.67 18.16
C ASN A 26 0.81 -2.85 17.35
N ARG A 27 1.29 -1.73 17.89
CA ARG A 27 2.28 -0.82 17.28
C ARG A 27 3.47 -1.55 16.66
N ALA A 28 4.04 -2.54 17.37
CA ALA A 28 5.17 -3.32 16.85
C ALA A 28 4.78 -4.17 15.61
N THR A 29 3.63 -4.83 15.67
CA THR A 29 3.08 -5.64 14.56
C THR A 29 2.70 -4.76 13.36
N LYS A 30 2.07 -3.60 13.63
CA LYS A 30 1.72 -2.60 12.62
C LYS A 30 2.95 -2.07 11.91
N ARG A 31 4.02 -1.76 12.65
CA ARG A 31 5.31 -1.34 12.08
C ARG A 31 5.93 -2.42 11.20
N LEU A 32 5.99 -3.67 11.67
CA LEU A 32 6.50 -4.79 10.88
C LEU A 32 5.67 -5.01 9.60
N TYR A 33 4.35 -4.93 9.71
CA TYR A 33 3.43 -5.04 8.57
C TYR A 33 3.68 -3.93 7.54
N LEU A 34 3.81 -2.68 7.99
CA LEU A 34 4.06 -1.54 7.10
C LEU A 34 5.42 -1.63 6.40
N HIS A 35 6.48 -2.11 7.07
CA HIS A 35 7.76 -2.37 6.41
C HIS A 35 7.64 -3.44 5.32
N ARG A 36 7.02 -4.59 5.62
CA ARG A 36 6.78 -5.62 4.59
C ARG A 36 5.96 -5.09 3.42
N ARG A 37 4.93 -4.29 3.72
CA ARG A 37 4.08 -3.69 2.71
C ARG A 37 4.83 -2.67 1.86
N LEU A 38 5.77 -1.93 2.46
CA LEU A 38 6.66 -1.03 1.74
C LEU A 38 7.53 -1.81 0.75
N ASP A 39 8.17 -2.89 1.21
CA ASP A 39 9.01 -3.74 0.35
C ASP A 39 8.21 -4.31 -0.85
N GLU A 40 6.97 -4.76 -0.60
CA GLU A 40 6.07 -5.22 -1.65
C GLU A 40 5.74 -4.11 -2.68
N VAL A 41 5.44 -2.90 -2.21
CA VAL A 41 5.12 -1.76 -3.09
C VAL A 41 6.36 -1.34 -3.88
N GLU A 42 7.54 -1.30 -3.27
CA GLU A 42 8.78 -0.98 -3.96
C GLU A 42 9.13 -2.02 -5.04
N SER A 43 8.92 -3.30 -4.75
CA SER A 43 9.06 -4.37 -5.76
C SER A 43 8.07 -4.22 -6.92
N GLN A 44 6.82 -3.83 -6.64
CA GLN A 44 5.81 -3.56 -7.66
C GLN A 44 6.18 -2.33 -8.51
N ILE A 45 6.72 -1.28 -7.90
CA ILE A 45 7.24 -0.10 -8.63
C ILE A 45 8.35 -0.52 -9.59
N GLN A 46 9.35 -1.28 -9.12
CA GLN A 46 10.44 -1.75 -9.97
C GLN A 46 9.93 -2.57 -11.16
N THR A 47 9.01 -3.50 -10.90
CA THR A 47 8.41 -4.35 -11.94
C THR A 47 7.61 -3.54 -12.96
N SER A 48 6.83 -2.56 -12.49
CA SER A 48 5.99 -1.71 -13.34
C SER A 48 6.84 -0.74 -14.15
N LEU A 49 7.90 -0.18 -13.58
CA LEU A 49 8.88 0.65 -14.30
C LEU A 49 9.56 -0.15 -15.40
N PHE A 50 10.00 -1.38 -15.11
CA PHE A 50 10.61 -2.24 -16.11
C PHE A 50 9.64 -2.55 -17.25
N ARG A 51 8.37 -2.84 -16.94
CA ARG A 51 7.33 -3.07 -17.95
C ARG A 51 7.09 -1.83 -18.81
N TYR A 52 6.91 -0.67 -18.19
CA TYR A 52 6.69 0.60 -18.87
C TYR A 52 7.83 0.93 -19.82
N LEU A 53 9.08 0.85 -19.36
CA LEU A 53 10.26 1.10 -20.18
C LEU A 53 10.32 0.14 -21.36
N ASN A 54 10.12 -1.16 -21.14
CA ASN A 54 10.08 -2.13 -22.23
C ASN A 54 8.94 -1.87 -23.22
N SER A 55 7.76 -1.48 -22.74
CA SER A 55 6.62 -1.13 -23.58
C SER A 55 6.92 0.10 -24.43
N LEU A 56 7.51 1.13 -23.84
CA LEU A 56 7.92 2.36 -24.51
C LEU A 56 8.98 2.10 -25.59
N PHE A 57 10.04 1.34 -25.26
CA PHE A 57 11.07 0.95 -26.22
C PHE A 57 10.50 0.08 -27.36
N SER A 58 9.60 -0.86 -27.04
CA SER A 58 8.99 -1.75 -28.02
C SER A 58 7.97 -1.03 -28.92
N ALA A 59 7.33 0.02 -28.44
CA ALA A 59 6.35 0.78 -29.21
C ALA A 59 7.00 1.58 -30.35
N GLY A 60 8.21 2.10 -30.14
CA GLY A 60 8.99 2.81 -31.15
C GLY A 60 8.16 3.88 -31.88
N PRO A 61 8.12 3.90 -33.23
CA PRO A 61 7.33 4.88 -33.99
C PRO A 61 5.81 4.71 -33.84
N HIS A 62 5.33 3.58 -33.30
CA HIS A 62 3.90 3.29 -33.10
C HIS A 62 3.40 3.62 -31.68
N TRP A 63 4.14 4.44 -30.92
CA TRP A 63 3.75 4.85 -29.56
C TRP A 63 2.35 5.47 -29.49
N LEU A 64 1.93 6.19 -30.53
CA LEU A 64 0.58 6.77 -30.63
C LEU A 64 -0.51 5.71 -30.56
N SER A 65 -0.30 4.55 -31.18
CA SER A 65 -1.25 3.44 -31.16
C SER A 65 -1.29 2.72 -29.82
N ARG A 66 -0.21 2.78 -29.04
CA ARG A 66 -0.11 2.21 -27.67
C ARG A 66 -0.23 3.25 -26.56
N ARG A 67 -0.62 4.48 -26.91
CA ARG A 67 -0.65 5.61 -25.98
C ARG A 67 -1.52 5.34 -24.75
N GLN A 68 -2.63 4.63 -24.93
CA GLN A 68 -3.52 4.28 -23.82
C GLN A 68 -2.84 3.31 -22.84
N GLU A 69 -2.25 2.21 -23.33
CA GLU A 69 -1.52 1.25 -22.51
C GLU A 69 -0.37 1.93 -21.73
N LEU A 70 0.38 2.81 -22.40
CA LEU A 70 1.45 3.59 -21.76
C LEU A 70 0.92 4.54 -20.68
N TRP A 71 -0.26 5.15 -20.89
CA TRP A 71 -0.90 5.98 -19.88
C TRP A 71 -1.39 5.18 -18.68
N GLU A 72 -1.95 3.99 -18.90
CA GLU A 72 -2.36 3.09 -17.82
C GLU A 72 -1.14 2.70 -16.96
N ASP A 73 -0.01 2.35 -17.58
CA ASP A 73 1.25 2.06 -16.88
C ASP A 73 1.74 3.25 -16.04
N VAL A 74 1.65 4.49 -16.56
CA VAL A 74 2.02 5.70 -15.82
C VAL A 74 1.09 5.94 -14.63
N MET A 75 -0.22 5.75 -14.80
CA MET A 75 -1.19 5.94 -13.72
C MET A 75 -1.01 4.91 -12.61
N ASP A 76 -0.74 3.65 -12.96
CA ASP A 76 -0.42 2.58 -12.01
C ASP A 76 0.84 2.91 -11.21
N LEU A 77 1.90 3.38 -11.88
CA LEU A 77 3.12 3.85 -11.22
C LEU A 77 2.84 5.00 -10.25
N HIS A 78 2.01 5.95 -10.66
CA HIS A 78 1.65 7.08 -9.81
C HIS A 78 0.89 6.65 -8.55
N TYR A 79 -0.02 5.69 -8.68
CA TYR A 79 -0.75 5.10 -7.57
C TYR A 79 0.18 4.35 -6.60
N LEU A 80 1.13 3.58 -7.13
CA LEU A 80 2.11 2.87 -6.32
C LEU A 80 3.03 3.83 -5.56
N GLU A 81 3.49 4.91 -6.19
CA GLU A 81 4.29 5.94 -5.53
C GLU A 81 3.49 6.67 -4.43
N ALA A 82 2.21 6.98 -4.68
CA ALA A 82 1.34 7.53 -3.65
C ALA A 82 1.18 6.57 -2.46
N SER A 83 1.00 5.28 -2.74
CA SER A 83 0.94 4.22 -1.71
C SER A 83 2.24 4.14 -0.90
N ARG A 84 3.40 4.21 -1.57
CA ARG A 84 4.72 4.22 -0.94
C ARG A 84 4.85 5.39 0.05
N ARG A 85 4.48 6.60 -0.39
CA ARG A 85 4.52 7.81 0.46
C ARG A 85 3.59 7.70 1.66
N ALA A 86 2.38 7.18 1.48
CA ALA A 86 1.43 6.99 2.58
C ALA A 86 1.95 6.00 3.64
N ILE A 87 2.62 4.92 3.21
CA ILE A 87 3.24 3.95 4.12
C ILE A 87 4.41 4.59 4.89
N LEU A 88 5.28 5.32 4.19
CA LEU A 88 6.40 6.05 4.83
C LEU A 88 5.91 7.07 5.85
N GLN A 89 4.85 7.82 5.53
CA GLN A 89 4.24 8.75 6.48
C GLN A 89 3.68 8.00 7.69
N SER A 90 2.95 6.90 7.47
CA SER A 90 2.42 6.08 8.57
C SER A 90 3.52 5.53 9.48
N LEU A 91 4.67 5.16 8.91
CA LEU A 91 5.85 4.73 9.67
C LEU A 91 6.47 5.89 10.47
N ALA A 92 6.52 7.09 9.90
CA ALA A 92 7.00 8.28 10.59
C ALA A 92 6.09 8.64 11.78
N ASP A 93 4.77 8.65 11.56
CA ASP A 93 3.77 8.91 12.60
C ASP A 93 3.82 7.88 13.73
N LEU A 94 4.09 6.61 13.39
CA LEU A 94 4.29 5.53 14.36
C LEU A 94 5.62 5.61 15.11
N ASN A 95 6.60 6.38 14.65
CA ASN A 95 7.89 6.55 15.32
C ASN A 95 7.96 7.83 16.16
N MET A 96 7.09 8.80 15.90
CA MET A 96 6.95 9.96 16.78
C MET A 96 6.44 9.51 18.16
N PRO A 97 7.07 9.92 19.26
CA PRO A 97 6.45 9.83 20.57
C PRO A 97 5.19 10.70 20.53
N ALA A 98 4.12 10.27 21.19
CA ALA A 98 2.95 11.12 21.42
C ALA A 98 3.36 12.27 22.34
N PHE A 99 4.02 13.30 21.80
CA PHE A 99 4.32 14.51 22.53
C PHE A 99 3.09 15.42 22.50
N SER A 100 2.68 15.82 23.71
CA SER A 100 1.79 16.95 24.04
C SER A 100 0.28 16.72 23.98
N ALA A 101 -0.28 16.25 25.11
CA ALA A 101 -1.61 16.67 25.58
C ALA A 101 -1.73 16.78 27.12
N HIS A 102 -0.61 16.87 27.85
CA HIS A 102 -0.64 17.17 29.30
C HIS A 102 0.41 18.23 29.63
N ARG A 103 0.12 19.48 29.28
CA ARG A 103 0.55 20.60 30.12
C ARG A 103 -0.59 20.81 31.11
N PRO A 104 -0.50 20.36 32.37
CA PRO A 104 -1.42 20.86 33.38
C PRO A 104 -1.24 22.38 33.43
N PRO A 105 -2.31 23.17 33.58
CA PRO A 105 -2.14 24.58 33.86
C PRO A 105 -1.35 24.69 35.16
N ASP A 106 -0.16 25.30 35.10
CA ASP A 106 0.48 25.90 36.27
C ASP A 106 -0.43 27.03 36.72
N SER A 107 -1.43 26.71 37.55
CA SER A 107 -2.02 27.67 38.46
C SER A 107 -1.16 27.66 39.71
N THR A 108 -0.03 28.36 39.65
CA THR A 108 0.60 28.87 40.86
C THR A 108 -0.36 29.85 41.51
N ASP A 109 -0.99 29.39 42.60
CA ASP A 109 -1.45 30.27 43.67
C ASP A 109 -0.27 31.13 44.15
N ALA A 110 -0.47 32.44 44.20
CA ALA A 110 0.23 33.35 45.11
C ALA A 110 -0.47 34.73 45.10
N ASP A 111 -1.36 34.88 46.08
CA ASP A 111 -1.66 36.03 46.95
C ASP A 111 -1.05 37.43 46.74
N ASP A 112 -1.79 38.38 47.34
CA ASP A 112 -1.44 39.74 47.83
C ASP A 112 -1.42 40.91 46.81
N ASP A 113 -2.50 41.71 46.74
CA ASP A 113 -2.83 42.84 47.65
C ASP A 113 -4.16 43.52 47.22
#